data_AF-A0A2D5F6P4-F1
#
_entry.id   AF-A0A2D5F6P4-F1
#
_cell.length_a   1.000
_cell.length_b   1.000
_cell.length_c   1.000
_cell.angle_alpha   90.00
_cell.angle_beta   90.00
_cell.angle_gamma   90.00
#
_symmetry.space_group_name_H-M   'P 1'
#
loop_
_entity.id
_entity.type
_entity.pdbx_description
1 polymer ?
#
loop_
_entity_poly.entity_id
_entity_poly.type
_entity_poly.pdbx_seq_one_letter_code
_entity_poly.pdbx_strand_id
1 'polypeptide(L)'
;MSDYKYTPFENNADGLIEESPELMNEKARDSVVELFVMHNYIQVRQALDGDYFDTRYADLSVAVEEAKKALASKNTAWHSMAMMRLGIAVGRMDRPTELEVMKHELKVSKLELSRRSQSYTVDRRNAVYDTLKEIAQKWASYYWQADKERSIRTTRMADEYITPILADAIKLAGVPDDYLPEPNTIKEWIKPVAPEFAQKRGRPKKKK
;
A
#
# COMPACT_ATOMS: atom_id res chain seq x y z
N MET A 1 17.43 -44.10 72.64
CA MET A 1 17.84 -45.04 71.56
C MET A 1 16.93 -46.24 71.65
N SER A 2 15.97 -46.34 70.75
CA SER A 2 15.06 -47.47 70.64
C SER A 2 14.54 -47.51 69.21
N ASP A 3 14.77 -48.64 68.57
CA ASP A 3 14.61 -48.94 67.15
C ASP A 3 13.17 -48.84 66.67
N TYR A 4 12.94 -48.07 65.61
CA TYR A 4 11.74 -48.21 64.78
C TYR A 4 12.02 -49.23 63.68
N LYS A 5 11.42 -50.41 63.82
CA LYS A 5 11.39 -51.43 62.76
C LYS A 5 10.42 -50.98 61.67
N TYR A 6 10.92 -50.93 60.44
CA TYR A 6 10.14 -50.69 59.22
C TYR A 6 9.34 -51.96 58.86
N THR A 7 8.02 -51.86 58.80
CA THR A 7 7.13 -52.85 58.17
C THR A 7 6.87 -52.41 56.73
N PRO A 8 7.10 -53.26 55.72
CA PRO A 8 6.82 -52.90 54.33
C PRO A 8 5.31 -52.77 54.11
N PHE A 9 4.91 -51.73 53.38
CA PHE A 9 3.55 -51.58 52.88
C PHE A 9 3.27 -52.70 51.86
N GLU A 10 2.27 -53.54 52.15
CA GLU A 10 1.70 -54.45 51.17
C GLU A 10 0.92 -53.62 50.13
N ASN A 11 1.37 -53.71 48.87
CA ASN A 11 0.70 -53.13 47.72
C ASN A 11 -0.63 -53.85 47.48
N ASN A 12 -1.73 -53.27 47.95
CA ASN A 12 -3.05 -53.59 47.43
C ASN A 12 -3.22 -52.93 46.05
N ALA A 13 -2.68 -53.58 45.03
CA ALA A 13 -2.85 -53.23 43.62
C ALA A 13 -4.09 -53.92 43.02
N ASP A 14 -5.22 -53.88 43.74
CA ASP A 14 -6.50 -54.34 43.21
C ASP A 14 -7.44 -53.13 43.08
N GLY A 15 -7.55 -52.60 41.85
CA GLY A 15 -8.62 -51.67 41.51
C GLY A 15 -8.31 -50.53 40.53
N LEU A 16 -7.12 -50.44 39.93
CA LEU A 16 -6.90 -49.52 38.81
C LEU A 16 -7.19 -50.26 37.50
N ILE A 17 -8.42 -50.08 37.01
CA ILE A 17 -8.78 -50.40 35.63
C ILE A 17 -7.84 -49.57 34.75
N GLU A 18 -6.85 -50.21 34.15
CA GLU A 18 -6.04 -49.60 33.07
C GLU A 18 -7.02 -49.22 31.95
N GLU A 19 -7.39 -47.94 31.86
CA GLU A 19 -8.11 -47.43 30.69
C GLU A 19 -7.21 -47.67 29.47
N SER A 20 -7.67 -48.52 28.54
CA SER A 20 -6.95 -48.87 27.31
C SER A 20 -6.43 -47.61 26.60
N PRO A 21 -5.19 -47.57 26.09
CA PRO A 21 -4.63 -46.44 25.34
C PRO A 21 -5.50 -45.94 24.18
N GLU A 22 -6.38 -46.80 23.66
CA GLU A 22 -7.37 -46.46 22.61
C GLU A 22 -8.47 -45.52 23.13
N LEU A 23 -8.94 -45.70 24.38
CA LEU A 23 -9.94 -44.83 25.04
C LEU A 23 -9.37 -43.45 25.39
N MET A 24 -8.07 -43.37 25.70
CA MET A 24 -7.38 -42.09 25.91
C MET A 24 -7.24 -41.28 24.61
N ASN A 25 -7.15 -41.96 23.46
CA ASN A 25 -7.07 -41.31 22.14
C ASN A 25 -8.44 -40.76 21.70
N GLU A 26 -9.54 -41.42 22.07
CA GLU A 26 -10.91 -40.99 21.75
C GLU A 26 -11.31 -39.75 22.56
N LYS A 27 -11.10 -39.75 23.89
CA LYS A 27 -11.34 -38.57 24.76
C LYS A 27 -10.52 -37.33 24.32
N ALA A 28 -9.28 -37.55 23.87
CA ALA A 28 -8.42 -36.47 23.37
C ALA A 28 -8.91 -35.91 22.01
N ARG A 29 -9.43 -36.76 21.11
CA ARG A 29 -10.01 -36.35 19.84
C ARG A 29 -11.28 -35.53 20.04
N ASP A 30 -12.16 -35.96 20.93
CA ASP A 30 -13.40 -35.24 21.25
C ASP A 30 -13.10 -33.86 21.84
N SER A 31 -12.08 -33.76 22.69
CA SER A 31 -11.63 -32.49 23.26
C SER A 31 -11.15 -31.48 22.20
N VAL A 32 -10.47 -31.94 21.15
CA VAL A 32 -9.99 -31.06 20.05
C VAL A 32 -11.15 -30.55 19.21
N VAL A 33 -12.13 -31.41 18.93
CA VAL A 33 -13.32 -31.04 18.15
C VAL A 33 -14.19 -30.02 18.92
N GLU A 34 -14.37 -30.21 20.23
CA GLU A 34 -15.07 -29.25 21.08
C GLU A 34 -14.37 -27.89 21.12
N LEU A 35 -13.04 -27.86 21.26
CA LEU A 35 -12.25 -26.63 21.21
C LEU A 35 -12.40 -25.91 19.87
N PHE A 36 -12.42 -26.63 18.76
CA PHE A 36 -12.63 -26.07 17.43
C PHE A 36 -14.02 -25.42 17.28
N VAL A 37 -15.08 -26.10 17.75
CA VAL A 37 -16.44 -25.56 17.72
C VAL A 37 -16.55 -24.32 18.63
N MET A 38 -15.96 -24.37 19.81
CA MET A 38 -15.96 -23.24 20.75
C MET A 38 -15.21 -22.02 20.22
N HIS A 39 -14.07 -22.24 19.54
CA HIS A 39 -13.32 -21.16 18.90
C HIS A 39 -14.17 -20.40 17.88
N ASN A 40 -14.85 -21.13 16.99
CA ASN A 40 -15.71 -20.54 15.97
C ASN A 40 -16.95 -19.86 16.58
N TYR A 41 -17.50 -20.40 17.68
CA TYR A 41 -18.57 -19.73 18.43
C TYR A 41 -18.15 -18.36 18.96
N ILE A 42 -16.94 -18.26 19.52
CA ILE A 42 -16.39 -17.00 20.04
C ILE A 42 -16.20 -16.00 18.89
N GLN A 43 -15.68 -16.43 17.74
CA GLN A 43 -15.51 -15.56 16.57
C GLN A 43 -16.85 -14.98 16.08
N VAL A 44 -17.89 -15.81 16.00
CA VAL A 44 -19.25 -15.37 15.61
C VAL A 44 -19.80 -14.33 16.58
N ARG A 45 -19.67 -14.57 17.90
CA ARG A 45 -20.09 -13.63 18.94
C ARG A 45 -19.41 -12.27 18.78
N GLN A 46 -18.09 -12.26 18.62
CA GLN A 46 -17.31 -11.04 18.47
C GLN A 46 -17.69 -10.25 17.22
N ALA A 47 -18.05 -10.92 16.13
CA ALA A 47 -18.46 -10.27 14.90
C ALA A 47 -19.87 -9.67 14.95
N LEU A 48 -20.81 -10.33 15.65
CA LEU A 48 -22.20 -9.88 15.77
C LEU A 48 -22.41 -8.76 16.81
N ASP A 49 -21.47 -8.58 17.74
CA ASP A 49 -21.53 -7.50 18.74
C ASP A 49 -21.17 -6.11 18.14
N GLY A 50 -20.61 -6.06 16.93
CA GLY A 50 -20.54 -4.84 16.13
C GLY A 50 -21.74 -4.76 15.18
N ASP A 51 -22.24 -3.57 14.84
CA ASP A 51 -23.31 -3.31 13.84
C ASP A 51 -22.93 -3.72 12.39
N TYR A 52 -22.24 -4.85 12.21
CA TYR A 52 -21.72 -5.37 10.97
C TYR A 52 -22.55 -6.59 10.55
N PHE A 53 -23.41 -6.40 9.55
CA PHE A 53 -24.19 -7.50 8.97
C PHE A 53 -23.41 -8.15 7.83
N ASP A 54 -22.83 -9.31 8.09
CA ASP A 54 -22.14 -10.15 7.10
C ASP A 54 -22.74 -11.56 7.11
N THR A 55 -23.28 -11.95 5.95
CA THR A 55 -23.99 -13.22 5.76
C THR A 55 -23.11 -14.43 6.02
N ARG A 56 -21.77 -14.30 5.92
CA ARG A 56 -20.82 -15.37 6.24
C ARG A 56 -20.82 -15.71 7.74
N TYR A 57 -20.91 -14.69 8.60
CA TYR A 57 -21.03 -14.89 10.04
C TYR A 57 -22.40 -15.45 10.44
N ALA A 58 -23.46 -15.13 9.68
CA ALA A 58 -24.76 -15.77 9.85
C ALA A 58 -24.71 -17.27 9.49
N ASP A 59 -24.12 -17.62 8.35
CA ASP A 59 -23.90 -19.01 7.92
C ASP A 59 -23.02 -19.79 8.93
N LEU A 60 -21.94 -19.15 9.42
CA LEU A 60 -21.03 -19.74 10.41
C LEU A 60 -21.76 -19.96 11.75
N SER A 61 -22.59 -19.02 12.19
CA SER A 61 -23.40 -19.14 13.41
C SER A 61 -24.30 -20.37 13.35
N VAL A 62 -25.02 -20.56 12.24
CA VAL A 62 -25.88 -21.73 12.04
C VAL A 62 -25.07 -23.02 12.07
N ALA A 63 -23.93 -23.07 11.38
CA ALA A 63 -23.08 -24.25 11.33
C ALA A 63 -22.47 -24.61 12.71
N VAL A 64 -22.08 -23.60 13.49
CA VAL A 64 -21.57 -23.79 14.86
C VAL A 64 -22.65 -24.35 15.79
N GLU A 65 -23.87 -23.81 15.73
CA GLU A 65 -24.98 -24.32 16.55
C GLU A 65 -25.40 -25.74 16.14
N GLU A 66 -25.37 -26.07 14.85
CA GLU A 66 -25.55 -27.45 14.37
C GLU A 66 -24.45 -28.38 14.90
N ALA A 67 -23.19 -27.96 14.88
CA ALA A 67 -22.06 -28.74 15.40
C ALA A 67 -22.15 -28.97 16.92
N LYS A 68 -22.56 -27.96 17.70
CA LYS A 68 -22.78 -28.09 19.15
C LYS A 68 -23.87 -29.10 19.47
N LYS A 69 -25.01 -29.02 18.77
CA LYS A 69 -26.12 -29.96 18.95
C LYS A 69 -25.74 -31.37 18.53
N ALA A 70 -24.97 -31.49 17.43
CA ALA A 70 -24.46 -32.75 16.97
C ALA A 70 -23.58 -33.39 18.05
N LEU A 71 -22.59 -32.69 18.60
CA LEU A 71 -21.68 -33.21 19.65
C LEU A 71 -22.40 -33.72 20.90
N ALA A 72 -23.56 -33.15 21.26
CA ALA A 72 -24.37 -33.64 22.38
C ALA A 72 -25.16 -34.92 22.06
N SER A 73 -25.14 -35.37 20.80
CA SER A 73 -25.85 -36.55 20.31
C SER A 73 -24.95 -37.79 20.32
N LYS A 74 -25.57 -38.98 20.26
CA LYS A 74 -24.84 -40.24 20.03
C LYS A 74 -24.83 -40.65 18.55
N ASN A 75 -25.14 -39.74 17.62
CA ASN A 75 -25.29 -40.03 16.20
C ASN A 75 -24.04 -39.60 15.42
N THR A 76 -23.17 -40.57 15.12
CA THR A 76 -21.90 -40.37 14.41
C THR A 76 -22.07 -39.80 13.00
N ALA A 77 -23.12 -40.20 12.28
CA ALA A 77 -23.39 -39.66 10.95
C ALA A 77 -23.74 -38.16 11.02
N TRP A 78 -24.49 -37.76 12.04
CA TRP A 78 -24.82 -36.35 12.26
C TRP A 78 -23.59 -35.53 12.66
N HIS A 79 -22.68 -36.09 13.48
CA HIS A 79 -21.40 -35.45 13.79
C HIS A 79 -20.59 -35.12 12.53
N SER A 80 -20.39 -36.11 11.66
CA SER A 80 -19.61 -35.92 10.44
C SER A 80 -20.23 -34.87 9.52
N MET A 81 -21.55 -34.88 9.35
CA MET A 81 -22.24 -33.88 8.53
C MET A 81 -22.14 -32.46 9.12
N ALA A 82 -22.30 -32.32 10.43
CA ALA A 82 -22.22 -31.02 11.09
C ALA A 82 -20.79 -30.44 11.02
N MET A 83 -19.76 -31.27 11.21
CA MET A 83 -18.35 -30.84 11.07
C MET A 83 -17.98 -30.49 9.64
N MET A 84 -18.48 -31.23 8.65
CA MET A 84 -18.29 -30.89 7.24
C MET A 84 -18.92 -29.53 6.91
N ARG A 85 -20.14 -29.27 7.38
CA ARG A 85 -20.80 -27.96 7.19
C ARG A 85 -20.05 -26.83 7.87
N LEU A 86 -19.57 -27.05 9.09
CA LEU A 86 -18.74 -26.09 9.81
C LEU A 86 -17.46 -25.77 9.03
N GLY A 87 -16.76 -26.79 8.52
CA GLY A 87 -15.57 -26.60 7.69
C GLY A 87 -15.83 -25.79 6.41
N ILE A 88 -16.96 -26.03 5.74
CA ILE A 88 -17.39 -25.24 4.56
C ILE A 88 -17.65 -23.79 4.95
N ALA A 89 -18.32 -23.53 6.07
CA ALA A 89 -18.62 -22.18 6.54
C ALA A 89 -17.33 -21.41 6.89
N VAL A 90 -16.39 -22.06 7.60
CA VAL A 90 -15.06 -21.50 7.90
C VAL A 90 -14.30 -21.16 6.63
N GLY A 91 -14.28 -22.05 5.64
CA GLY A 91 -13.59 -21.80 4.36
C GLY A 91 -14.20 -20.66 3.52
N ARG A 92 -15.42 -20.22 3.82
CA ARG A 92 -16.03 -19.03 3.19
C ARG A 92 -15.58 -17.73 3.86
N MET A 93 -15.09 -17.77 5.10
CA MET A 93 -14.61 -16.60 5.83
C MET A 93 -13.38 -15.96 5.17
N ASP A 94 -12.54 -16.78 4.52
CA ASP A 94 -11.34 -16.31 3.81
C ASP A 94 -11.64 -15.67 2.45
N ARG A 95 -12.88 -15.79 1.95
CA ARG A 95 -13.25 -15.20 0.66
C ARG A 95 -13.64 -13.74 0.87
N PRO A 96 -13.06 -12.78 0.11
CA PRO A 96 -13.45 -11.39 0.23
C PRO A 96 -14.94 -11.23 -0.08
N THR A 97 -15.61 -10.39 0.69
CA THR A 97 -17.00 -10.00 0.43
C THR A 97 -17.09 -9.24 -0.90
N GLU A 98 -18.26 -9.28 -1.53
CA GLU A 98 -18.54 -8.48 -2.72
C GLU A 98 -18.23 -6.99 -2.49
N LEU A 99 -18.54 -6.48 -1.29
CA LEU A 99 -18.23 -5.11 -0.88
C LEU A 99 -16.71 -4.83 -0.82
N GLU A 100 -15.91 -5.77 -0.33
CA GLU A 100 -14.45 -5.65 -0.28
C GLU A 100 -13.84 -5.67 -1.69
N VAL A 101 -14.35 -6.55 -2.57
CA VAL A 101 -13.97 -6.59 -3.98
C VAL A 101 -14.30 -5.25 -4.65
N MET A 102 -15.53 -4.74 -4.50
CA MET A 102 -15.94 -3.45 -5.05
C MET A 102 -15.10 -2.29 -4.51
N LYS A 103 -14.78 -2.26 -3.20
CA LYS A 103 -13.90 -1.24 -2.61
C LYS A 103 -12.50 -1.30 -3.20
N HIS A 104 -11.98 -2.51 -3.43
CA HIS A 104 -10.68 -2.70 -4.05
C HIS A 104 -10.68 -2.22 -5.50
N GLU A 105 -11.68 -2.59 -6.31
CA GLU A 105 -11.85 -2.14 -7.69
C GLU A 105 -11.95 -0.61 -7.79
N LEU A 106 -12.76 0.01 -6.92
CA LEU A 106 -12.89 1.46 -6.85
C LEU A 106 -11.55 2.13 -6.54
N LYS A 107 -10.76 1.56 -5.62
CA LYS A 107 -9.43 2.07 -5.26
C LYS A 107 -8.47 1.97 -6.45
N VAL A 108 -8.45 0.85 -7.15
CA VAL A 108 -7.63 0.66 -8.35
C VAL A 108 -8.02 1.67 -9.44
N SER A 109 -9.31 1.81 -9.73
CA SER A 109 -9.82 2.77 -10.72
C SER A 109 -9.43 4.21 -10.40
N LYS A 110 -9.54 4.64 -9.12
CA LYS A 110 -9.08 5.96 -8.67
C LYS A 110 -7.58 6.18 -8.87
N LEU A 111 -6.76 5.16 -8.59
CA LEU A 111 -5.32 5.23 -8.79
C LEU A 111 -4.96 5.34 -10.28
N GLU A 112 -5.65 4.60 -11.15
CA GLU A 112 -5.45 4.69 -12.60
C GLU A 112 -5.83 6.07 -13.15
N LEU A 113 -6.97 6.62 -12.72
CA LEU A 113 -7.39 7.97 -13.11
C LEU A 113 -6.38 9.03 -12.66
N SER A 114 -5.87 8.93 -11.43
CA SER A 114 -4.82 9.83 -10.91
C SER A 114 -3.51 9.71 -11.69
N ARG A 115 -3.14 8.51 -12.14
CA ARG A 115 -1.92 8.30 -12.95
C ARG A 115 -2.06 8.92 -14.34
N ARG A 116 -3.23 8.74 -14.97
CA ARG A 116 -3.54 9.31 -16.30
C ARG A 116 -3.59 10.85 -16.26
N SER A 117 -4.17 11.43 -15.22
CA SER A 117 -4.18 12.89 -15.08
C SER A 117 -2.77 13.44 -14.87
N GLN A 118 -1.95 12.78 -14.04
CA GLN A 118 -0.55 13.16 -13.83
C GLN A 118 0.27 13.06 -15.12
N SER A 119 0.17 11.96 -15.88
CA SER A 119 0.92 11.83 -17.14
C SER A 119 0.56 12.94 -18.14
N TYR A 120 -0.73 13.25 -18.29
CA TYR A 120 -1.18 14.31 -19.19
C TYR A 120 -0.66 15.69 -18.77
N THR A 121 -0.57 15.97 -17.47
CA THR A 121 0.00 17.24 -16.97
C THR A 121 1.50 17.34 -17.20
N VAL A 122 2.24 16.24 -17.08
CA VAL A 122 3.70 16.22 -17.28
C VAL A 122 4.02 16.40 -18.77
N ASP A 123 3.34 15.67 -19.66
CA ASP A 123 3.58 15.77 -21.11
C ASP A 123 3.26 17.17 -21.63
N ARG A 124 2.15 17.76 -21.17
CA ARG A 124 1.79 19.14 -21.50
C ARG A 124 2.84 20.14 -20.99
N ARG A 125 3.37 19.93 -19.78
CA ARG A 125 4.42 20.78 -19.21
C ARG A 125 5.72 20.69 -19.99
N ASN A 126 6.13 19.49 -20.38
CA ASN A 126 7.33 19.28 -21.18
C ASN A 126 7.21 19.96 -22.55
N ALA A 127 6.06 19.82 -23.23
CA ALA A 127 5.83 20.46 -24.53
C ALA A 127 5.91 22.00 -24.45
N VAL A 128 5.37 22.60 -23.39
CA VAL A 128 5.51 24.04 -23.14
C VAL A 128 6.98 24.41 -22.90
N TYR A 129 7.69 23.64 -22.08
CA TYR A 129 9.10 23.89 -21.78
C TYR A 129 9.99 23.80 -23.01
N ASP A 130 9.75 22.83 -23.89
CA ASP A 130 10.48 22.70 -25.16
C ASP A 130 10.24 23.91 -26.07
N THR A 131 8.98 24.37 -26.16
CA THR A 131 8.62 25.57 -26.92
C THR A 131 9.32 26.83 -26.36
N LEU A 132 9.28 27.02 -25.03
CA LEU A 132 9.94 28.15 -24.38
C LEU A 132 11.46 28.11 -24.55
N LYS A 133 12.06 26.92 -24.53
CA LYS A 133 13.49 26.70 -24.77
C LYS A 133 13.90 27.12 -26.18
N GLU A 134 13.12 26.74 -27.20
CA GLU A 134 13.37 27.16 -28.58
C GLU A 134 13.28 28.68 -28.74
N ILE A 135 12.24 29.30 -28.16
CA ILE A 135 12.07 30.75 -28.14
C ILE A 135 13.29 31.42 -27.48
N ALA A 136 13.69 30.94 -26.29
CA ALA A 136 14.84 31.45 -25.56
C ALA A 136 16.13 31.40 -26.38
N GLN A 137 16.40 30.26 -27.03
CA GLN A 137 17.58 30.08 -27.86
C GLN A 137 17.59 30.99 -29.09
N LYS A 138 16.44 31.14 -29.76
CA LYS A 138 16.29 32.00 -30.93
C LYS A 138 16.53 33.47 -30.59
N TRP A 139 15.89 33.96 -29.53
CA TRP A 139 16.08 35.35 -29.08
C TRP A 139 17.48 35.61 -28.54
N ALA A 140 18.06 34.68 -27.78
CA ALA A 140 19.43 34.84 -27.27
C ALA A 140 20.43 34.94 -28.43
N SER A 141 20.28 34.10 -29.45
CA SER A 141 21.11 34.15 -30.66
C SER A 141 20.97 35.51 -31.37
N TYR A 142 19.75 36.01 -31.51
CA TYR A 142 19.49 37.32 -32.11
C TYR A 142 20.18 38.47 -31.34
N TYR A 143 20.03 38.52 -30.02
CA TYR A 143 20.65 39.56 -29.21
C TYR A 143 22.19 39.49 -29.21
N TRP A 144 22.77 38.29 -29.17
CA TRP A 144 24.24 38.15 -29.26
C TRP A 144 24.78 38.54 -30.63
N GLN A 145 24.05 38.28 -31.72
CA GLN A 145 24.43 38.75 -33.05
C GLN A 145 24.36 40.28 -33.16
N ALA A 146 23.40 40.91 -32.47
CA ALA A 146 23.26 42.36 -32.41
C ALA A 146 24.30 43.04 -31.48
N ASP A 147 24.87 42.32 -30.51
CA ASP A 147 25.87 42.81 -29.56
C ASP A 147 27.26 42.94 -30.20
N LYS A 148 27.44 44.02 -30.97
CA LYS A 148 28.72 44.34 -31.63
C LYS A 148 29.87 44.53 -30.63
N GLU A 149 29.58 44.99 -29.42
CA GLU A 149 30.56 45.23 -28.37
C GLU A 149 30.97 43.95 -27.61
N ARG A 150 30.25 42.84 -27.82
CA ARG A 150 30.48 41.54 -27.18
C ARG A 150 30.49 41.64 -25.64
N SER A 151 29.59 42.47 -25.12
CA SER A 151 29.48 42.82 -23.71
C SER A 151 28.51 41.92 -22.95
N ILE A 152 27.53 41.31 -23.63
CA ILE A 152 26.42 40.59 -23.01
C ILE A 152 26.85 39.15 -22.67
N ARG A 153 27.03 38.89 -21.36
CA ARG A 153 27.32 37.56 -20.82
C ARG A 153 26.05 36.72 -20.69
N THR A 154 26.19 35.39 -20.60
CA THR A 154 25.06 34.45 -20.43
C THR A 154 24.15 34.80 -19.26
N THR A 155 24.71 35.21 -18.12
CA THR A 155 23.92 35.62 -16.95
C THR A 155 23.00 36.80 -17.29
N ARG A 156 23.58 37.85 -17.89
CA ARG A 156 22.87 39.06 -18.27
C ARG A 156 21.83 38.78 -19.37
N MET A 157 22.20 37.96 -20.35
CA MET A 157 21.28 37.54 -21.42
C MET A 157 20.03 36.87 -20.83
N ALA A 158 20.21 35.89 -19.93
CA ALA A 158 19.09 35.20 -19.31
C ALA A 158 18.22 36.14 -18.46
N ASP A 159 18.84 36.92 -17.57
CA ASP A 159 18.14 37.69 -16.55
C ASP A 159 17.46 38.95 -17.16
N GLU A 160 18.15 39.71 -18.01
CA GLU A 160 17.67 41.01 -18.50
C GLU A 160 16.93 40.93 -19.85
N TYR A 161 17.25 39.95 -20.70
CA TYR A 161 16.70 39.91 -22.07
C TYR A 161 15.69 38.78 -22.25
N ILE A 162 16.03 37.55 -21.84
CA ILE A 162 15.21 36.38 -22.14
C ILE A 162 14.07 36.21 -21.13
N THR A 163 14.32 36.42 -19.83
CA THR A 163 13.27 36.23 -18.80
C THR A 163 12.04 37.10 -19.05
N PRO A 164 12.14 38.41 -19.36
CA PRO A 164 10.97 39.23 -19.69
C PRO A 164 10.24 38.75 -20.95
N ILE A 165 10.97 38.34 -22.00
CA ILE A 165 10.38 37.84 -23.25
C ILE A 165 9.57 36.56 -23.00
N LEU A 166 10.09 35.64 -22.18
CA LEU A 166 9.38 34.41 -21.84
C LEU A 166 8.15 34.70 -20.97
N ALA A 167 8.24 35.64 -20.02
CA ALA A 167 7.10 36.04 -19.21
C ALA A 167 5.96 36.62 -20.08
N ASP A 168 6.29 37.49 -21.03
CA ASP A 168 5.33 38.03 -21.98
C ASP A 168 4.74 36.95 -22.91
N ALA A 169 5.57 36.02 -23.38
CA ALA A 169 5.12 34.91 -24.23
C ALA A 169 4.14 33.97 -23.50
N ILE A 170 4.41 33.65 -22.23
CA ILE A 170 3.53 32.83 -21.38
C ILE A 170 2.19 33.52 -21.16
N LYS A 171 2.22 34.82 -20.84
CA LYS A 171 1.02 35.64 -20.63
C LYS A 171 0.16 35.74 -21.90
N LEU A 172 0.80 35.92 -23.06
CA LEU A 172 0.12 35.97 -24.36
C LEU A 172 -0.53 34.62 -24.72
N ALA A 173 0.15 33.52 -24.40
CA ALA A 173 -0.33 32.17 -24.67
C ALA A 173 -1.40 31.68 -23.69
N GLY A 174 -1.74 32.47 -22.65
CA GLY A 174 -2.69 32.08 -21.60
C GLY A 174 -2.21 30.89 -20.76
N VAL A 175 -0.90 30.70 -20.67
CA VAL A 175 -0.27 29.65 -19.86
C VAL A 175 -0.08 30.18 -18.43
N PRO A 176 -0.28 29.37 -17.36
CA PRO A 176 -0.05 29.81 -15.99
C PRO A 176 1.41 30.23 -15.73
N ASP A 177 1.61 31.21 -14.85
CA ASP A 177 2.94 31.74 -14.49
C ASP A 177 3.89 30.67 -13.93
N ASP A 178 3.37 29.59 -13.33
CA ASP A 178 4.15 28.44 -12.84
C ASP A 178 4.95 27.71 -13.93
N TYR A 179 4.67 27.99 -15.20
CA TYR A 179 5.42 27.46 -16.33
C TYR A 179 6.66 28.31 -16.68
N LEU A 180 6.82 29.50 -16.09
CA LEU A 180 8.01 30.32 -16.28
C LEU A 180 9.21 29.63 -15.62
N PRO A 181 10.28 29.31 -16.37
CA PRO A 181 11.43 28.63 -15.82
C PRO A 181 12.24 29.57 -14.93
N GLU A 182 12.92 29.01 -13.94
CA GLU A 182 13.87 29.78 -13.15
C GLU A 182 15.02 30.34 -14.01
N PRO A 183 15.61 31.48 -13.64
CA PRO A 183 16.68 32.10 -14.41
C PRO A 183 17.90 31.18 -14.63
N ASN A 184 18.17 30.26 -13.70
CA ASN A 184 19.24 29.26 -13.86
C ASN A 184 18.92 28.26 -14.98
N THR A 185 17.68 27.80 -15.07
CA THR A 185 17.21 26.92 -16.16
C THR A 185 17.30 27.62 -17.50
N ILE A 186 16.92 28.90 -17.57
CA ILE A 186 17.06 29.72 -18.78
C ILE A 186 18.54 29.83 -19.19
N LYS A 187 19.46 30.02 -18.23
CA LYS A 187 20.91 30.05 -18.50
C LYS A 187 21.39 28.75 -19.13
N GLU A 188 20.91 27.61 -18.65
CA GLU A 188 21.23 26.30 -19.24
C GLU A 188 20.67 26.13 -20.64
N TRP A 189 19.45 26.61 -20.90
CA TRP A 189 18.80 26.54 -22.21
C TRP A 189 19.54 27.32 -23.30
N ILE A 190 20.04 28.51 -22.97
CA ILE A 190 20.71 29.39 -23.94
C ILE A 190 22.21 29.11 -24.07
N LYS A 191 22.81 28.38 -23.12
CA LYS A 191 24.24 28.05 -23.13
C LYS A 191 24.72 27.35 -24.41
N PRO A 192 23.99 26.38 -25.02
CA PRO A 192 24.41 25.73 -26.25
C PRO A 192 24.52 26.67 -27.46
N VAL A 193 23.75 27.77 -27.47
CA VAL A 193 23.78 28.78 -28.56
C VAL A 193 24.63 30.00 -28.20
N ALA A 194 25.26 30.01 -27.03
CA ALA A 194 26.07 31.13 -26.57
C ALA A 194 27.41 31.20 -27.32
N PRO A 195 27.80 32.37 -27.85
CA PRO A 195 29.11 32.55 -28.47
C PRO A 195 30.23 32.45 -27.42
N GLU A 196 31.44 32.08 -27.85
CA GLU A 196 32.58 31.84 -26.93
C GLU A 196 32.86 32.99 -25.97
N PHE A 197 32.69 34.24 -26.42
CA PHE A 197 32.92 35.40 -25.56
C PHE A 197 31.92 35.48 -24.40
N ALA A 198 30.69 35.01 -24.58
CA ALA A 198 29.63 35.06 -23.58
C ALA A 198 29.77 33.95 -22.52
N GLN A 199 30.36 32.81 -22.90
CA GLN A 199 30.56 31.65 -22.03
C GLN A 199 31.67 31.84 -20.99
N LYS A 200 32.68 32.69 -21.28
CA LYS A 200 33.81 32.89 -20.38
C LYS A 200 33.33 33.48 -19.04
N ARG A 201 33.52 32.74 -17.95
CA ARG A 201 33.37 33.27 -16.58
C ARG A 201 34.36 34.42 -16.42
N GLY A 202 33.86 35.61 -16.07
CA GLY A 202 34.73 36.73 -15.73
C GLY A 202 35.69 36.29 -14.63
N ARG A 203 37.00 36.40 -14.86
CA ARG A 203 38.01 36.16 -13.81
C ARG A 203 37.70 37.15 -12.68
N PRO A 204 37.50 36.72 -11.42
CA PRO A 204 37.25 37.65 -10.32
C PRO A 204 38.43 38.61 -10.22
N LYS A 205 38.17 39.93 -10.38
CA LYS A 205 39.17 40.95 -10.09
C LYS A 205 39.41 40.91 -8.59
N LYS A 206 40.61 40.49 -8.16
CA LYS A 206 41.05 40.71 -6.77
C LYS A 206 40.94 42.21 -6.51
N LYS A 207 40.07 42.61 -5.59
CA LYS A 207 40.07 43.97 -5.05
C LYS A 207 41.44 44.20 -4.41
N LYS A 208 42.19 45.17 -4.90
CA LYS A 208 43.35 45.75 -4.21
C LYS A 208 42.83 46.81 -3.25
#